data_AF-G8ZTB3-F1
#
_entry.id   AF-G8ZTB3-F1
#
_cell.length_a   1.000
_cell.length_b   1.000
_cell.length_c   1.000
_cell.angle_alpha   90.00
_cell.angle_beta   90.00
_cell.angle_gamma   90.00
#
_symmetry.space_group_name_H-M   'P 1'
#
loop_
_entity.id
_entity.type
_entity.pdbx_description
1 polymer ?
#
loop_
_entity_poly.entity_id
_entity_poly.type
_entity_poly.pdbx_seq_one_letter_code
_entity_poly.pdbx_strand_id
1 'polypeptide(L)'
;MAAVLSDEEELINGLGSEMLMPPTGNHMARTGKRWSGSGSGRVNDLKRPTSDGVHLSVEAEDYISPGQLYSTESGRLFHAGRILIVLVGLPATSKTLLSVAITRYTRWLGVRTKSFHVSEYRRKQGLEVPDDYFSALPATKEGMESRKKIFSTVFDEMLSIFLETKGQLAVYDALNIRRDERKDLEAKFRALNIKVLFIESVMTDNDLVARNIGMAAQSADYKGLTKEKARSAFMRRLLVNKPLYEEISPEENLSYVKYINFGERLIVNNNRYGYLINKIVFFLMNLRDKKGCVYFARCGTSDNDKYIDDEVLNSDGLRYSEILADLVLDRINSRRLSRHGTPNSSANGSTPVPDEMGKKESSLIPTMATLHRTASRGNHKMRQVADWDGADEDSFVVWTAPRKRTYDTAKFFMDKGVVIRQRFQLQQLHPGLVADLTEEQIKEKYPEEYGEYLKDKYHYRFPRAESYHDLAVRMEPLLLEMERMQGDILIIGHESTLKVLYGYLMACTCEELPSLSFPRDELIEISFSPFQNKAERIPIPQD
;
A
#
# COMPACT_ATOMS: atom_id res chain seq x y z
N MET A 1 56.69 -34.08 -30.52
CA MET A 1 57.85 -33.37 -29.95
C MET A 1 57.69 -31.91 -30.35
N ALA A 2 56.87 -31.09 -29.67
CA ALA A 2 57.02 -30.61 -28.30
C ALA A 2 58.40 -29.98 -28.08
N ALA A 3 58.53 -28.71 -28.44
CA ALA A 3 59.51 -27.81 -27.87
C ALA A 3 58.76 -27.01 -26.79
N VAL A 4 59.11 -27.30 -25.54
CA VAL A 4 58.62 -26.65 -24.33
C VAL A 4 59.34 -25.30 -24.21
N LEU A 5 58.58 -24.21 -24.13
CA LEU A 5 59.07 -22.93 -23.66
C LEU A 5 58.79 -22.84 -22.16
N SER A 6 59.74 -22.32 -21.40
CA SER A 6 59.76 -22.30 -19.94
C SER A 6 58.79 -21.28 -19.34
N ASP A 7 58.20 -21.64 -18.20
CA ASP A 7 57.16 -20.92 -17.45
C ASP A 7 57.49 -19.47 -17.01
N GLU A 8 58.68 -18.94 -17.29
CA GLU A 8 59.07 -17.57 -16.96
C GLU A 8 58.90 -16.56 -18.12
N GLU A 9 58.72 -17.00 -19.37
CA GLU A 9 58.51 -16.07 -20.51
C GLU A 9 57.03 -15.73 -20.79
N GLU A 10 56.06 -16.50 -20.28
CA GLU A 10 54.63 -16.17 -20.39
C GLU A 10 54.16 -15.08 -19.40
N LEU A 11 54.98 -14.74 -18.40
CA LEU A 11 54.62 -13.79 -17.34
C LEU A 11 54.89 -12.31 -17.68
N ILE A 12 55.56 -12.00 -18.80
CA ILE A 12 56.01 -10.62 -19.11
C ILE A 12 55.34 -10.02 -20.37
N ASN A 13 54.74 -10.81 -21.26
CA ASN A 13 54.20 -10.31 -22.54
C ASN A 13 52.68 -10.47 -22.74
N GLY A 14 51.92 -10.78 -21.69
CA GLY A 14 50.46 -10.88 -21.74
C GLY A 14 49.74 -9.58 -21.34
N LEU A 15 49.32 -8.81 -22.37
CA LEU A 15 48.39 -7.66 -22.31
C LEU A 15 48.95 -6.40 -21.64
N GLY A 16 49.41 -5.47 -22.48
CA GLY A 16 49.82 -4.13 -22.12
C GLY A 16 48.75 -3.40 -21.30
N SER A 17 49.06 -3.19 -20.03
CA SER A 17 48.38 -2.23 -19.16
C SER A 17 48.94 -0.84 -19.43
N GLU A 18 48.40 -0.14 -20.43
CA GLU A 18 48.31 1.31 -20.28
C GLU A 18 47.39 1.58 -19.08
N MET A 19 47.83 2.46 -18.17
CA MET A 19 46.92 3.07 -17.21
C MET A 19 45.86 3.83 -18.01
N LEU A 20 44.70 3.22 -18.20
CA LEU A 20 43.49 3.91 -18.64
C LEU A 20 43.15 4.95 -17.56
N MET A 21 43.59 6.18 -17.77
CA MET A 21 42.90 7.32 -17.18
C MET A 21 41.45 7.22 -17.66
N PRO A 22 40.45 7.23 -16.76
CA PRO A 22 39.07 7.22 -17.20
C PRO A 22 38.87 8.45 -18.09
N PRO A 23 38.30 8.32 -19.30
CA PRO A 23 37.97 9.50 -20.09
C PRO A 23 37.03 10.35 -19.23
N THR A 24 37.48 11.56 -18.91
CA THR A 24 36.61 12.62 -18.39
C THR A 24 35.49 12.80 -19.40
N GLY A 25 34.27 12.41 -19.01
CA GLY A 25 33.07 12.57 -19.84
C GLY A 25 32.83 11.43 -20.83
N ASN A 26 32.36 10.29 -20.33
CA ASN A 26 31.48 9.43 -21.12
C ASN A 26 30.46 8.65 -20.26
N HIS A 27 29.89 9.32 -19.26
CA HIS A 27 28.72 8.80 -18.51
C HIS A 27 27.38 9.05 -19.25
N MET A 28 27.43 9.62 -20.45
CA MET A 28 26.29 9.90 -21.31
C MET A 28 25.94 8.78 -22.30
N ALA A 29 26.16 7.51 -21.97
CA ALA A 29 25.57 6.39 -22.72
C ALA A 29 24.06 6.22 -22.39
N ARG A 30 23.29 7.31 -22.49
CA ARG A 30 21.81 7.41 -22.47
C ARG A 30 21.41 8.87 -22.76
N THR A 31 21.68 9.34 -23.97
CA THR A 31 21.27 10.68 -24.46
C THR A 31 19.76 10.83 -24.73
N GLY A 32 18.97 9.77 -24.58
CA GLY A 32 17.51 9.88 -24.58
C GLY A 32 16.99 10.26 -23.19
N LYS A 33 16.36 11.45 -23.06
CA LYS A 33 15.50 11.77 -21.91
C LYS A 33 14.42 10.69 -21.79
N ARG A 34 14.63 9.70 -20.91
CA ARG A 34 13.61 8.68 -20.60
C ARG A 34 12.44 9.28 -19.82
N TRP A 35 12.70 10.39 -19.15
CA TRP A 35 11.76 11.13 -18.31
C TRP A 35 11.84 12.60 -18.73
N SER A 36 10.68 13.21 -19.02
CA SER A 36 10.61 14.67 -19.14
C SER A 36 10.89 15.25 -17.75
N GLY A 37 11.94 16.06 -17.62
CA GLY A 37 12.22 16.74 -16.36
C GLY A 37 11.04 17.64 -16.00
N SER A 38 10.56 17.51 -14.76
CA SER A 38 9.57 18.40 -14.16
C SER A 38 10.08 19.84 -14.24
N GLY A 39 9.32 20.72 -14.87
CA GLY A 39 9.55 22.15 -14.74
C GLY A 39 9.18 22.56 -13.32
N SER A 40 10.18 22.99 -12.53
CA SER A 40 10.09 23.68 -11.22
C SER A 40 8.66 24.01 -10.77
N GLY A 41 7.91 22.99 -10.34
CA GLY A 41 6.69 23.17 -9.58
C GLY A 41 7.08 23.76 -8.24
N ARG A 42 6.36 24.80 -7.77
CA ARG A 42 6.57 25.32 -6.42
C ARG A 42 6.46 24.13 -5.46
N VAL A 43 7.54 23.86 -4.72
CA VAL A 43 7.52 23.00 -3.54
C VAL A 43 6.51 23.65 -2.61
N ASN A 44 5.27 23.17 -2.62
CA ASN A 44 4.30 23.58 -1.62
C ASN A 44 4.94 23.26 -0.27
N ASP A 45 4.92 24.21 0.66
CA ASP A 45 5.24 23.94 2.07
C ASP A 45 4.45 22.70 2.49
N LEU A 46 5.16 21.58 2.60
CA LEU A 46 4.56 20.27 2.79
C LEU A 46 4.04 20.22 4.22
N LYS A 47 2.78 20.66 4.40
CA LYS A 47 1.99 20.27 5.57
C LYS A 47 2.05 18.75 5.64
N ARG A 48 2.70 18.23 6.68
CA ARG A 48 2.80 16.78 6.96
C ARG A 48 1.37 16.21 6.93
N PRO A 49 0.95 15.50 5.88
CA PRO A 49 -0.45 15.22 5.68
C PRO A 49 -0.90 14.12 6.64
N THR A 50 -1.98 14.37 7.36
CA THR A 50 -2.60 13.40 8.28
C THR A 50 -3.43 12.35 7.55
N SER A 51 -3.76 12.59 6.27
CA SER A 51 -4.51 11.70 5.37
C SER A 51 -3.74 11.45 4.08
N ASP A 52 -3.96 10.28 3.47
CA ASP A 52 -3.33 9.96 2.18
C ASP A 52 -3.82 10.85 1.01
N GLY A 53 -3.00 10.91 -0.04
CA GLY A 53 -3.25 11.67 -1.26
C GLY A 53 -4.01 10.90 -2.34
N VAL A 54 -4.68 9.79 -2.01
CA VAL A 54 -5.24 8.86 -3.02
C VAL A 54 -6.32 9.51 -3.90
N HIS A 55 -7.06 10.47 -3.34
CA HIS A 55 -8.12 11.23 -4.01
C HIS A 55 -7.65 12.52 -4.67
N LEU A 56 -6.37 12.89 -4.53
CA LEU A 56 -5.83 14.09 -5.17
C LEU A 56 -5.83 13.93 -6.68
N SER A 57 -6.11 15.02 -7.40
CA SER A 57 -6.11 15.02 -8.86
C SER A 57 -4.72 14.69 -9.42
N VAL A 58 -4.70 13.92 -10.50
CA VAL A 58 -3.48 13.47 -11.20
C VAL A 58 -3.25 14.29 -12.47
N GLU A 59 -3.76 15.52 -12.48
CA GLU A 59 -3.97 16.33 -13.70
C GLU A 59 -2.73 17.11 -14.14
N ALA A 60 -1.61 17.02 -13.41
CA ALA A 60 -0.35 17.62 -13.83
C ALA A 60 0.20 16.89 -15.07
N GLU A 61 0.63 17.65 -16.08
CA GLU A 61 1.20 17.11 -17.33
C GLU A 61 2.41 16.17 -17.09
N ASP A 62 3.11 16.38 -15.97
CA ASP A 62 4.33 15.68 -15.54
C ASP A 62 4.13 14.74 -14.33
N TYR A 63 2.91 14.20 -14.10
CA TYR A 63 2.72 13.23 -13.01
C TYR A 63 3.56 11.97 -13.24
N ILE A 64 4.64 11.84 -12.48
CA ILE A 64 5.48 10.64 -12.38
C ILE A 64 5.22 10.02 -11.01
N SER A 65 4.97 8.72 -11.00
CA SER A 65 4.83 7.98 -9.75
C SER A 65 6.13 7.34 -9.30
N PRO A 66 6.27 7.03 -8.01
CA PRO A 66 7.48 6.41 -7.52
C PRO A 66 7.85 5.06 -8.19
N GLY A 67 6.91 4.13 -8.33
CA GLY A 67 7.19 2.77 -8.83
C GLY A 67 7.15 2.60 -10.35
N GLN A 68 7.29 3.66 -11.14
CA GLN A 68 6.99 3.61 -12.58
C GLN A 68 8.03 2.82 -13.40
N LEU A 69 7.71 1.63 -13.91
CA LEU A 69 8.70 0.79 -14.63
C LEU A 69 9.22 1.40 -15.95
N TYR A 70 8.33 1.97 -16.79
CA TYR A 70 8.68 2.67 -18.04
C TYR A 70 7.50 3.49 -18.58
N SER A 71 7.75 4.63 -19.22
CA SER A 71 6.74 5.35 -20.01
C SER A 71 6.88 5.02 -21.50
N THR A 72 5.78 4.99 -22.26
CA THR A 72 5.86 4.97 -23.73
C THR A 72 5.96 6.39 -24.29
N GLU A 73 6.33 6.56 -25.56
CA GLU A 73 6.40 7.87 -26.25
C GLU A 73 5.06 8.64 -26.19
N SER A 74 3.92 7.93 -26.09
CA SER A 74 2.60 8.53 -25.92
C SER A 74 2.35 9.13 -24.52
N GLY A 75 3.33 9.02 -23.61
CA GLY A 75 3.18 9.36 -22.20
C GLY A 75 2.25 8.41 -21.43
N ARG A 76 1.70 7.37 -22.07
CA ARG A 76 0.89 6.32 -21.43
C ARG A 76 1.79 5.18 -20.97
N LEU A 77 1.45 4.58 -19.85
CA LEU A 77 2.17 3.45 -19.30
C LEU A 77 1.63 2.15 -19.87
N PHE A 78 2.50 1.30 -20.38
CA PHE A 78 2.13 0.02 -21.01
C PHE A 78 1.31 0.20 -22.30
N HIS A 79 1.46 -0.70 -23.27
CA HIS A 79 0.58 -0.80 -24.45
C HIS A 79 -0.86 -1.27 -24.09
N ALA A 80 -1.26 -1.13 -22.82
CA ALA A 80 -2.51 -1.64 -22.28
C ALA A 80 -3.75 -0.89 -22.79
N GLY A 81 -3.57 0.34 -23.31
CA GLY A 81 -4.66 1.22 -23.73
C GLY A 81 -5.35 1.90 -22.54
N ARG A 82 -6.57 2.39 -22.76
CA ARG A 82 -7.44 2.98 -21.73
C ARG A 82 -8.28 1.90 -21.08
N ILE A 83 -8.41 1.93 -19.76
CA ILE A 83 -9.13 0.92 -19.00
C ILE A 83 -10.12 1.59 -18.05
N LEU A 84 -11.36 1.09 -18.02
CA LEU A 84 -12.36 1.40 -17.01
C LEU A 84 -12.57 0.17 -16.13
N ILE A 85 -12.33 0.30 -14.84
CA ILE A 85 -12.69 -0.70 -13.84
C ILE A 85 -14.05 -0.35 -13.29
N VAL A 86 -14.99 -1.29 -13.34
CA VAL A 86 -16.35 -1.12 -12.84
C VAL A 86 -16.54 -2.02 -11.64
N LEU A 87 -16.73 -1.44 -10.47
CA LEU A 87 -17.03 -2.23 -9.27
C LEU A 87 -18.49 -2.66 -9.26
N VAL A 88 -18.74 -3.92 -8.91
CA VAL A 88 -20.07 -4.52 -8.87
C VAL A 88 -20.28 -5.16 -7.50
N GLY A 89 -21.48 -5.01 -6.94
CA GLY A 89 -21.89 -5.75 -5.75
C GLY A 89 -22.77 -4.96 -4.80
N LEU A 90 -23.37 -5.68 -3.86
CA LEU A 90 -24.27 -5.12 -2.85
C LEU A 90 -23.57 -4.11 -1.90
N PRO A 91 -24.32 -3.24 -1.21
CA PRO A 91 -23.77 -2.48 -0.09
C PRO A 91 -23.04 -3.39 0.93
N ALA A 92 -22.03 -2.86 1.62
CA ALA A 92 -21.19 -3.60 2.58
C ALA A 92 -20.34 -4.75 2.01
N THR A 93 -20.13 -4.81 0.68
CA THR A 93 -19.14 -5.72 0.06
C THR A 93 -17.76 -5.09 -0.17
N SER A 94 -17.39 -4.03 0.57
CA SER A 94 -16.05 -3.42 0.51
C SER A 94 -15.61 -2.85 -0.85
N LYS A 95 -16.55 -2.54 -1.76
CA LYS A 95 -16.23 -1.90 -3.06
C LYS A 95 -15.37 -0.65 -2.92
N THR A 96 -15.71 0.26 -2.01
CA THR A 96 -14.94 1.49 -1.80
C THR A 96 -13.50 1.19 -1.36
N LEU A 97 -13.29 0.20 -0.48
CA LEU A 97 -11.94 -0.23 -0.09
C LEU A 97 -11.16 -0.79 -1.29
N LEU A 98 -11.80 -1.61 -2.13
CA LEU A 98 -11.20 -2.09 -3.39
C LEU A 98 -10.85 -0.94 -4.33
N SER A 99 -11.75 0.04 -4.49
CA SER A 99 -11.54 1.20 -5.34
C SER A 99 -10.29 1.98 -4.93
N VAL A 100 -10.17 2.27 -3.63
CA VAL A 100 -9.05 3.01 -3.05
C VAL A 100 -7.76 2.20 -3.14
N ALA A 101 -7.78 0.91 -2.82
CA ALA A 101 -6.60 0.04 -2.88
C ALA A 101 -6.07 -0.11 -4.32
N ILE A 102 -6.95 -0.36 -5.29
CA ILE A 102 -6.58 -0.45 -6.71
C ILE A 102 -6.00 0.90 -7.16
N THR A 103 -6.67 2.01 -6.85
CA THR A 103 -6.20 3.35 -7.24
C THR A 103 -4.82 3.65 -6.67
N ARG A 104 -4.58 3.33 -5.39
CA ARG A 104 -3.26 3.51 -4.74
C ARG A 104 -2.19 2.69 -5.44
N TYR A 105 -2.44 1.40 -5.67
CA TYR A 105 -1.49 0.49 -6.31
C TYR A 105 -1.20 0.88 -7.76
N THR A 106 -2.22 1.19 -8.56
CA THR A 106 -1.99 1.55 -9.96
C THR A 106 -1.34 2.91 -10.11
N ARG A 107 -1.63 3.86 -9.21
CA ARG A 107 -0.88 5.13 -9.11
C ARG A 107 0.58 4.87 -8.76
N TRP A 108 0.87 3.97 -7.82
CA TRP A 108 2.24 3.58 -7.50
C TRP A 108 3.00 3.00 -8.70
N LEU A 109 2.33 2.20 -9.53
CA LEU A 109 2.90 1.67 -10.79
C LEU A 109 3.07 2.75 -11.89
N GLY A 110 2.56 3.97 -11.67
CA GLY A 110 2.61 5.11 -12.58
C GLY A 110 1.36 5.36 -13.37
N VAL A 111 0.39 4.45 -13.31
CA VAL A 111 -0.80 4.55 -14.12
C VAL A 111 -1.59 5.75 -13.62
N ARG A 112 -1.80 6.73 -14.50
CA ARG A 112 -2.68 7.88 -14.23
C ARG A 112 -4.10 7.37 -14.01
N THR A 113 -4.43 7.23 -12.73
CA THR A 113 -5.65 6.59 -12.23
C THR A 113 -6.46 7.56 -11.40
N LYS A 114 -7.77 7.58 -11.62
CA LYS A 114 -8.73 8.32 -10.78
C LYS A 114 -9.91 7.42 -10.41
N SER A 115 -10.29 7.44 -9.14
CA SER A 115 -11.49 6.78 -8.64
C SER A 115 -12.69 7.74 -8.69
N PHE A 116 -13.86 7.16 -8.96
CA PHE A 116 -15.14 7.84 -9.07
C PHE A 116 -16.12 7.18 -8.11
N HIS A 117 -16.32 7.80 -6.94
CA HIS A 117 -17.23 7.30 -5.93
C HIS A 117 -18.60 7.98 -6.07
N VAL A 118 -19.61 7.27 -6.59
CA VAL A 118 -20.96 7.86 -6.80
C VAL A 118 -21.53 8.49 -5.51
N SER A 119 -21.15 7.95 -4.35
CA SER A 119 -21.54 8.50 -3.04
C SER A 119 -21.07 9.95 -2.81
N GLU A 120 -19.91 10.35 -3.35
CA GLU A 120 -19.38 11.71 -3.26
C GLU A 120 -20.14 12.69 -4.15
N TYR A 121 -20.43 12.29 -5.38
CA TYR A 121 -21.22 13.11 -6.31
C TYR A 121 -22.61 13.40 -5.75
N ARG A 122 -23.24 12.38 -5.17
CA ARG A 122 -24.50 12.55 -4.43
C ARG A 122 -24.32 13.54 -3.28
N ARG A 123 -23.30 13.37 -2.42
CA ARG A 123 -23.05 14.29 -1.29
C ARG A 123 -22.81 15.74 -1.73
N LYS A 124 -22.17 15.97 -2.88
CA LYS A 124 -21.96 17.31 -3.46
C LYS A 124 -23.26 17.98 -3.93
N GLN A 125 -24.25 17.20 -4.38
CA GLN A 125 -25.55 17.73 -4.80
C GLN A 125 -26.54 17.97 -3.65
N GLY A 126 -26.28 17.39 -2.46
CA GLY A 126 -27.12 17.52 -1.27
C GLY A 126 -27.29 16.19 -0.53
N LEU A 127 -27.55 16.24 0.78
CA LEU A 127 -27.80 15.04 1.60
C LEU A 127 -29.26 14.56 1.53
N GLU A 128 -30.18 15.46 1.18
CA GLU A 128 -31.59 15.13 0.96
C GLU A 128 -31.74 14.46 -0.40
N VAL A 129 -31.93 13.14 -0.36
CA VAL A 129 -32.25 12.34 -1.54
C VAL A 129 -33.62 11.70 -1.36
N PRO A 130 -34.36 11.48 -2.45
CA PRO A 130 -35.64 10.76 -2.39
C PRO A 130 -35.51 9.42 -1.65
N ASP A 131 -36.56 9.01 -0.95
CA ASP A 131 -36.57 7.80 -0.11
C ASP A 131 -36.14 6.53 -0.85
N ASP A 132 -36.46 6.45 -2.15
CA ASP A 132 -36.17 5.32 -3.02
C ASP A 132 -34.88 5.46 -3.85
N TYR A 133 -34.13 6.56 -3.70
CA TYR A 133 -32.86 6.81 -4.40
C TYR A 133 -31.86 5.65 -4.24
N PHE A 134 -31.86 5.05 -3.05
CA PHE A 134 -30.94 3.98 -2.67
C PHE A 134 -31.27 2.64 -3.32
N SER A 135 -32.46 2.49 -3.91
CA SER A 135 -32.81 1.35 -4.77
C SER A 135 -32.04 1.43 -6.08
N ALA A 136 -31.57 0.29 -6.59
CA ALA A 136 -31.04 0.19 -7.95
C ALA A 136 -32.11 0.52 -9.00
N LEU A 137 -33.37 0.26 -8.68
CA LEU A 137 -34.53 0.59 -9.49
C LEU A 137 -35.50 1.45 -8.66
N PRO A 138 -35.34 2.78 -8.63
CA PRO A 138 -36.31 3.68 -7.97
C PRO A 138 -37.68 3.57 -8.65
N ALA A 139 -38.73 3.68 -7.85
CA ALA A 139 -40.12 3.65 -8.33
C ALA A 139 -40.66 5.05 -8.63
N THR A 140 -40.16 6.07 -7.94
CA THR A 140 -40.57 7.46 -8.08
C THR A 140 -39.89 8.13 -9.26
N LYS A 141 -40.60 9.07 -9.90
CA LYS A 141 -40.02 9.92 -10.97
C LYS A 141 -38.84 10.74 -10.46
N GLU A 142 -38.96 11.29 -9.25
CA GLU A 142 -37.91 12.08 -8.59
C GLU A 142 -36.65 11.26 -8.32
N GLY A 143 -36.79 10.03 -7.79
CA GLY A 143 -35.67 9.11 -7.55
C GLY A 143 -34.96 8.70 -8.85
N MET A 144 -35.72 8.42 -9.91
CA MET A 144 -35.17 8.11 -11.23
C MET A 144 -34.40 9.29 -11.83
N GLU A 145 -34.97 10.49 -11.78
CA GLU A 145 -34.35 11.70 -12.33
C GLU A 145 -33.09 12.11 -11.56
N SER A 146 -33.13 12.04 -10.23
CA SER A 146 -31.99 12.29 -9.35
C SER A 146 -30.82 11.33 -9.64
N ARG A 147 -31.08 10.01 -9.74
CA ARG A 147 -30.06 9.03 -10.13
C ARG A 147 -29.52 9.31 -11.52
N LYS A 148 -30.40 9.55 -12.51
CA LYS A 148 -30.00 9.81 -13.90
C LYS A 148 -29.07 11.03 -13.99
N LYS A 149 -29.40 12.11 -13.27
CA LYS A 149 -28.57 13.32 -13.21
C LYS A 149 -27.18 13.01 -12.66
N ILE A 150 -27.09 12.34 -11.51
CA ILE A 150 -25.80 11.98 -10.89
C ILE A 150 -25.00 11.06 -11.81
N PHE A 151 -25.62 10.03 -12.38
CA PHE A 151 -24.93 9.12 -13.29
C PHE A 151 -24.43 9.80 -14.55
N SER A 152 -25.20 10.72 -15.14
CA SER A 152 -24.75 11.51 -16.28
C SER A 152 -23.50 12.32 -15.93
N THR A 153 -23.53 13.05 -14.81
CA THR A 153 -22.37 13.83 -14.34
C THR A 153 -21.13 12.96 -14.15
N VAL A 154 -21.27 11.81 -13.49
CA VAL A 154 -20.13 10.89 -13.27
C VAL A 154 -19.64 10.29 -14.59
N PHE A 155 -20.55 9.95 -15.50
CA PHE A 155 -20.21 9.42 -16.81
C PHE A 155 -19.42 10.43 -17.64
N ASP A 156 -19.87 11.69 -17.68
CA ASP A 156 -19.19 12.76 -18.41
C ASP A 156 -17.79 13.04 -17.84
N GLU A 157 -17.64 13.06 -16.51
CA GLU A 157 -16.31 13.20 -15.88
C GLU A 157 -15.41 11.97 -16.09
N MET A 158 -15.97 10.76 -16.16
CA MET A 158 -15.18 9.58 -16.53
C MET A 158 -14.67 9.68 -17.98
N LEU A 159 -15.50 10.19 -18.89
CA LEU A 159 -15.09 10.41 -20.28
C LEU A 159 -14.03 11.49 -20.42
N SER A 160 -14.15 12.61 -19.70
CA SER A 160 -13.18 13.70 -19.76
C SER A 160 -11.78 13.22 -19.36
N ILE A 161 -11.67 12.31 -18.39
CA ILE A 161 -10.37 11.72 -18.03
C ILE A 161 -9.71 10.99 -19.21
N PHE A 162 -10.47 10.27 -20.03
CA PHE A 162 -9.90 9.53 -21.14
C PHE A 162 -9.68 10.39 -22.39
N LEU A 163 -10.58 11.34 -22.65
CA LEU A 163 -10.66 12.11 -23.89
C LEU A 163 -9.92 13.43 -23.81
N GLU A 164 -10.04 14.14 -22.69
CA GLU A 164 -9.48 15.49 -22.48
C GLU A 164 -8.17 15.42 -21.71
N THR A 165 -8.08 14.55 -20.70
CA THR A 165 -6.84 14.36 -19.95
C THR A 165 -6.02 13.20 -20.52
N LYS A 166 -4.73 13.13 -20.14
CA LYS A 166 -3.87 11.97 -20.46
C LYS A 166 -4.20 10.72 -19.60
N GLY A 167 -5.34 10.69 -18.89
CA GLY A 167 -5.74 9.61 -18.01
C GLY A 167 -5.78 8.23 -18.70
N GLN A 168 -5.42 7.19 -17.94
CA GLN A 168 -5.29 5.84 -18.48
C GLN A 168 -6.22 4.83 -17.81
N LEU A 169 -6.48 4.99 -16.52
CA LEU A 169 -7.33 4.10 -15.75
C LEU A 169 -8.37 4.91 -14.98
N ALA A 170 -9.64 4.51 -15.07
CA ALA A 170 -10.69 5.03 -14.19
C ALA A 170 -11.27 3.88 -13.36
N VAL A 171 -11.53 4.13 -12.07
CA VAL A 171 -12.18 3.15 -11.19
C VAL A 171 -13.55 3.67 -10.79
N TYR A 172 -14.61 3.04 -11.28
CA TYR A 172 -15.99 3.42 -11.06
C TYR A 172 -16.62 2.63 -9.91
N ASP A 173 -16.79 3.29 -8.77
CA ASP A 173 -17.38 2.74 -7.54
C ASP A 173 -18.87 3.09 -7.43
N ALA A 174 -19.71 2.13 -7.84
CA ALA A 174 -21.16 2.18 -7.76
C ALA A 174 -21.75 0.78 -7.46
N LEU A 175 -23.09 0.64 -7.51
CA LEU A 175 -23.74 -0.65 -7.28
C LEU A 175 -23.56 -1.61 -8.47
N ASN A 176 -23.93 -1.17 -9.67
CA ASN A 176 -23.81 -1.91 -10.94
C ASN A 176 -24.34 -3.36 -10.87
N ILE A 177 -25.38 -3.58 -10.06
CA ILE A 177 -25.89 -4.91 -9.70
C ILE A 177 -26.82 -5.53 -10.75
N ARG A 178 -27.31 -4.74 -11.72
CA ARG A 178 -28.22 -5.19 -12.77
C ARG A 178 -27.48 -5.52 -14.07
N ARG A 179 -27.92 -6.57 -14.77
CA ARG A 179 -27.27 -7.12 -15.97
C ARG A 179 -27.34 -6.17 -17.17
N ASP A 180 -28.48 -5.51 -17.36
CA ASP A 180 -28.71 -4.55 -18.44
C ASP A 180 -27.81 -3.31 -18.32
N GLU A 181 -27.68 -2.77 -17.10
CA GLU A 181 -26.82 -1.61 -16.81
C GLU A 181 -25.35 -1.91 -17.12
N ARG A 182 -24.87 -3.12 -16.76
CA ARG A 182 -23.49 -3.54 -17.07
C ARG A 182 -23.24 -3.66 -18.56
N LYS A 183 -24.17 -4.26 -19.31
CA LYS A 183 -24.06 -4.42 -20.77
C LYS A 183 -24.06 -3.08 -21.51
N ASP A 184 -24.95 -2.16 -21.11
CA ASP A 184 -25.03 -0.82 -21.69
C ASP A 184 -23.74 -0.02 -21.43
N LEU A 185 -23.25 -0.05 -20.18
CA LEU A 185 -22.00 0.61 -19.81
C LEU A 185 -20.82 0.08 -20.62
N GLU A 186 -20.73 -1.25 -20.75
CA GLU A 186 -19.66 -1.89 -21.50
C GLU A 186 -19.69 -1.51 -22.99
N ALA A 187 -20.88 -1.53 -23.61
CA ALA A 187 -21.04 -1.17 -25.02
C ALA A 187 -20.62 0.28 -25.29
N LYS A 188 -21.02 1.22 -24.42
CA LYS A 188 -20.68 2.65 -24.52
C LYS A 188 -19.18 2.89 -24.49
N PHE A 189 -18.48 2.32 -23.51
CA PHE A 189 -17.02 2.51 -23.38
C PHE A 189 -16.23 1.72 -24.43
N ARG A 190 -16.70 0.53 -24.84
CA ARG A 190 -16.10 -0.23 -25.94
C ARG A 190 -16.13 0.54 -27.26
N ALA A 191 -17.23 1.23 -27.56
CA ALA A 191 -17.34 2.07 -28.76
C ALA A 191 -16.29 3.19 -28.81
N LEU A 192 -15.78 3.62 -27.65
CA LEU A 192 -14.73 4.63 -27.50
C LEU A 192 -13.32 4.02 -27.40
N ASN A 193 -13.18 2.72 -27.69
CA ASN A 193 -11.94 1.94 -27.56
C ASN A 193 -11.37 1.96 -26.13
N ILE A 194 -12.24 1.99 -25.13
CA ILE A 194 -11.90 1.87 -23.72
C ILE A 194 -12.24 0.45 -23.26
N LYS A 195 -11.26 -0.26 -22.71
CA LYS A 195 -11.45 -1.63 -22.22
C LYS A 195 -12.16 -1.57 -20.87
N VAL A 196 -13.20 -2.39 -20.69
CA VAL A 196 -13.93 -2.45 -19.42
C VAL A 196 -13.60 -3.74 -18.69
N LEU A 197 -13.27 -3.63 -17.41
CA LEU A 197 -13.06 -4.74 -16.49
C LEU A 197 -14.04 -4.62 -15.32
N PHE A 198 -14.92 -5.60 -15.16
CA PHE A 198 -15.79 -5.64 -13.99
C PHE A 198 -15.10 -6.34 -12.82
N ILE A 199 -15.16 -5.76 -11.63
CA ILE A 199 -14.71 -6.41 -10.39
C ILE A 199 -15.93 -6.55 -9.49
N GLU A 200 -16.45 -7.78 -9.42
CA GLU A 200 -17.59 -8.12 -8.59
C GLU A 200 -17.10 -8.51 -7.19
N SER A 201 -17.44 -7.71 -6.19
CA SER A 201 -17.12 -8.00 -4.80
C SER A 201 -18.30 -8.71 -4.13
N VAL A 202 -18.09 -9.99 -3.82
CA VAL A 202 -19.08 -10.88 -3.20
C VAL A 202 -18.64 -11.20 -1.78
N MET A 203 -19.53 -10.99 -0.82
CA MET A 203 -19.31 -11.36 0.59
C MET A 203 -20.36 -12.38 1.00
N THR A 204 -19.91 -13.57 1.37
CA THR A 204 -20.75 -14.68 1.86
C THR A 204 -20.63 -14.84 3.37
N ASP A 205 -19.54 -14.38 3.97
CA ASP A 205 -19.31 -14.40 5.42
C ASP A 205 -20.12 -13.30 6.13
N ASN A 206 -20.96 -13.73 7.07
CA ASN A 206 -21.83 -12.86 7.86
C ASN A 206 -21.05 -11.93 8.81
N ASP A 207 -19.91 -12.36 9.34
CA ASP A 207 -19.11 -11.57 10.28
C ASP A 207 -18.41 -10.42 9.56
N LEU A 208 -17.88 -10.70 8.36
CA LEU A 208 -17.31 -9.67 7.47
C LEU A 208 -18.37 -8.65 7.06
N VAL A 209 -19.58 -9.11 6.69
CA VAL A 209 -20.70 -8.23 6.35
C VAL A 209 -21.09 -7.37 7.55
N ALA A 210 -21.27 -7.94 8.73
CA ALA A 210 -21.64 -7.22 9.95
C ALA A 210 -20.63 -6.13 10.30
N ARG A 211 -19.33 -6.42 10.16
CA ARG A 211 -18.27 -5.45 10.40
C ARG A 211 -18.24 -4.36 9.32
N ASN A 212 -18.39 -4.72 8.05
CA ASN A 212 -18.44 -3.73 6.95
C ASN A 212 -19.62 -2.77 7.12
N ILE A 213 -20.77 -3.26 7.60
CA ILE A 213 -21.90 -2.42 7.98
C ILE A 213 -21.51 -1.48 9.13
N GLY A 214 -20.80 -1.98 10.14
CA GLY A 214 -20.29 -1.18 11.26
C GLY A 214 -19.36 -0.05 10.81
N MET A 215 -18.45 -0.31 9.87
CA MET A 215 -17.59 0.71 9.27
C MET A 215 -18.39 1.70 8.42
N ALA A 216 -19.32 1.21 7.59
CA ALA A 216 -20.14 2.06 6.73
C ALA A 216 -21.11 2.96 7.51
N ALA A 217 -21.54 2.53 8.70
CA ALA A 217 -22.36 3.33 9.61
C ALA A 217 -21.62 4.54 10.18
N GLN A 218 -20.28 4.58 10.11
CA GLN A 218 -19.46 5.74 10.48
C GLN A 218 -19.25 6.73 9.32
N SER A 219 -19.82 6.44 8.15
CA SER A 219 -19.67 7.31 6.97
C SER A 219 -20.40 8.64 7.14
N ALA A 220 -20.00 9.62 6.33
CA ALA A 220 -20.60 10.95 6.32
C ALA A 220 -22.12 10.95 6.08
N ASP A 221 -22.65 9.90 5.42
CA ASP A 221 -24.08 9.72 5.14
C ASP A 221 -24.93 9.58 6.42
N TYR A 222 -24.34 9.15 7.53
CA TYR A 222 -25.04 8.90 8.79
C TYR A 222 -24.59 9.82 9.93
N LYS A 223 -23.91 10.93 9.60
CA LYS A 223 -23.44 11.90 10.60
C LYS A 223 -24.63 12.47 11.38
N GLY A 224 -24.55 12.41 12.72
CA GLY A 224 -25.61 12.88 13.62
C GLY A 224 -26.67 11.85 13.99
N LEU A 225 -26.67 10.66 13.38
CA LEU A 225 -27.51 9.54 13.80
C LEU A 225 -26.84 8.73 14.92
N THR A 226 -27.64 8.08 15.76
CA THR A 226 -27.12 7.09 16.71
C THR A 226 -26.59 5.86 15.96
N LYS A 227 -25.67 5.12 16.58
CA LYS A 227 -25.06 3.94 15.99
C LYS A 227 -26.10 2.88 15.58
N GLU A 228 -27.16 2.67 16.37
CA GLU A 228 -28.22 1.72 15.99
C GLU A 228 -29.07 2.22 14.81
N LYS A 229 -29.41 3.51 14.79
CA LYS A 229 -30.19 4.11 13.69
C LYS A 229 -29.40 4.08 12.38
N ALA A 230 -28.12 4.44 12.41
CA ALA A 230 -27.22 4.37 11.26
C ALA A 230 -27.12 2.94 10.70
N ARG A 231 -26.94 1.95 11.59
CA ARG A 231 -26.91 0.54 11.21
C ARG A 231 -28.22 0.08 10.58
N SER A 232 -29.36 0.46 11.16
CA SER A 232 -30.69 0.10 10.66
C SER A 232 -30.98 0.72 9.29
N ALA A 233 -30.61 1.98 9.09
CA ALA A 233 -30.73 2.68 7.81
C ALA A 233 -29.85 2.02 6.72
N PHE A 234 -28.63 1.64 7.07
CA PHE A 234 -27.74 0.92 6.15
C PHE A 234 -28.28 -0.48 5.80
N MET A 235 -28.80 -1.21 6.78
CA MET A 235 -29.43 -2.52 6.55
C MET A 235 -30.62 -2.41 5.60
N ARG A 236 -31.46 -1.38 5.73
CA ARG A 236 -32.56 -1.12 4.80
C ARG A 236 -32.05 -0.98 3.35
N ARG A 237 -30.96 -0.24 3.15
CA ARG A 237 -30.33 -0.08 1.82
C ARG A 237 -29.84 -1.41 1.25
N LEU A 238 -29.30 -2.30 2.08
CA LEU A 238 -28.92 -3.65 1.64
C LEU A 238 -30.14 -4.48 1.21
N LEU A 239 -31.19 -4.49 2.04
CA LEU A 239 -32.39 -5.30 1.82
C LEU A 239 -33.15 -4.89 0.55
N VAL A 240 -33.27 -3.59 0.27
CA VAL A 240 -33.95 -3.08 -0.94
C VAL A 240 -33.24 -3.53 -2.22
N ASN A 241 -31.91 -3.65 -2.20
CA ASN A 241 -31.12 -4.01 -3.38
C ASN A 241 -30.89 -5.52 -3.55
N LYS A 242 -31.03 -6.31 -2.48
CA LYS A 242 -30.82 -7.76 -2.52
C LYS A 242 -31.66 -8.50 -3.59
N PRO A 243 -32.97 -8.24 -3.76
CA PRO A 243 -33.76 -8.92 -4.80
C PRO A 243 -33.45 -8.43 -6.22
N LEU A 244 -32.80 -7.28 -6.36
CA LEU A 244 -32.40 -6.69 -7.65
C LEU A 244 -31.01 -7.12 -8.09
N TYR A 245 -30.28 -7.87 -7.26
CA TYR A 245 -28.90 -8.24 -7.54
C TYR A 245 -28.83 -9.45 -8.48
N GLU A 246 -28.26 -9.20 -9.65
CA GLU A 246 -27.95 -10.23 -10.64
C GLU A 246 -26.43 -10.44 -10.68
N GLU A 247 -25.97 -11.55 -10.10
CA GLU A 247 -24.55 -11.91 -10.12
C GLU A 247 -24.00 -12.01 -11.55
N ILE A 248 -22.74 -11.59 -11.73
CA ILE A 248 -22.11 -11.66 -13.05
C ILE A 248 -21.98 -13.12 -13.48
N SER A 249 -22.37 -13.43 -14.71
CA SER A 249 -22.25 -14.78 -15.27
C SER A 249 -21.43 -14.80 -16.57
N PRO A 250 -20.82 -15.94 -16.94
CA PRO A 250 -20.16 -16.10 -18.24
C PRO A 250 -21.07 -15.79 -19.44
N GLU A 251 -22.38 -15.97 -19.30
CA GLU A 251 -23.40 -15.69 -20.32
C GLU A 251 -23.45 -14.21 -20.75
N GLU A 252 -22.96 -13.30 -19.91
CA GLU A 252 -22.91 -11.87 -20.23
C GLU A 252 -21.81 -11.53 -21.25
N ASN A 253 -20.87 -12.45 -21.51
CA ASN A 253 -19.70 -12.25 -22.37
C ASN A 253 -18.83 -11.05 -21.96
N LEU A 254 -18.83 -10.69 -20.68
CA LEU A 254 -18.05 -9.58 -20.11
C LEU A 254 -16.69 -10.06 -19.59
N SER A 255 -15.72 -9.15 -19.54
CA SER A 255 -14.45 -9.34 -18.83
C SER A 255 -14.65 -9.00 -17.36
N TYR A 256 -14.44 -9.97 -16.47
CA TYR A 256 -14.68 -9.76 -15.04
C TYR A 256 -13.75 -10.55 -14.12
N VAL A 257 -13.66 -10.06 -12.89
CA VAL A 257 -13.04 -10.72 -11.74
C VAL A 257 -14.09 -10.80 -10.63
N LYS A 258 -14.47 -12.01 -10.21
CA LYS A 258 -15.20 -12.20 -8.95
C LYS A 258 -14.22 -12.27 -7.80
N TYR A 259 -14.37 -11.35 -6.86
CA TYR A 259 -13.58 -11.22 -5.66
C TYR A 259 -14.44 -11.63 -4.45
N ILE A 260 -14.23 -12.86 -3.98
CA ILE A 260 -15.07 -13.48 -2.94
C ILE A 260 -14.34 -13.41 -1.59
N ASN A 261 -15.02 -12.93 -0.55
CA ASN A 261 -14.54 -12.89 0.84
C ASN A 261 -13.10 -12.35 1.00
N PHE A 262 -12.83 -11.15 0.48
CA PHE A 262 -11.49 -10.53 0.55
C PHE A 262 -10.35 -11.39 -0.03
N GLY A 263 -10.61 -12.06 -1.16
CA GLY A 263 -9.58 -12.78 -1.91
C GLY A 263 -9.38 -14.22 -1.47
N GLU A 264 -10.30 -14.78 -0.66
CA GLU A 264 -10.36 -16.21 -0.37
C GLU A 264 -10.51 -17.01 -1.67
N ARG A 265 -11.36 -16.52 -2.58
CA ARG A 265 -11.51 -17.08 -3.92
C ARG A 265 -11.60 -15.97 -4.96
N LEU A 266 -10.86 -16.16 -6.05
CA LEU A 266 -10.88 -15.29 -7.22
C LEU A 266 -11.34 -16.09 -8.44
N ILE A 267 -12.28 -15.55 -9.22
CA ILE A 267 -12.70 -16.14 -10.50
C ILE A 267 -12.46 -15.10 -11.58
N VAL A 268 -11.62 -15.42 -12.56
CA VAL A 268 -11.27 -14.51 -13.66
C VAL A 268 -11.90 -15.04 -14.95
N ASN A 269 -12.64 -14.21 -15.66
CA ASN A 269 -13.27 -14.56 -16.93
C ASN A 269 -12.90 -13.57 -18.05
N ASN A 270 -12.69 -14.10 -19.25
CA ASN A 270 -12.41 -13.34 -20.47
C ASN A 270 -11.29 -12.29 -20.32
N ASN A 271 -10.21 -12.65 -19.62
CA ASN A 271 -9.05 -11.79 -19.48
C ASN A 271 -8.12 -11.95 -20.69
N ARG A 272 -8.43 -11.23 -21.78
CA ARG A 272 -7.52 -11.10 -22.93
C ARG A 272 -6.27 -10.34 -22.48
N TYR A 273 -5.23 -11.10 -22.14
CA TYR A 273 -3.95 -10.74 -21.54
C TYR A 273 -3.48 -9.29 -21.76
N GLY A 274 -3.89 -8.38 -20.87
CA GLY A 274 -3.29 -7.06 -20.74
C GLY A 274 -2.34 -7.05 -19.54
N TYR A 275 -1.09 -6.62 -19.72
CA TYR A 275 -0.10 -6.57 -18.62
C TYR A 275 -0.64 -5.89 -17.35
N LEU A 276 -1.28 -4.72 -17.52
CA LEU A 276 -1.85 -3.97 -16.41
C LEU A 276 -3.02 -4.71 -15.73
N ILE A 277 -3.90 -5.35 -16.50
CA ILE A 277 -5.01 -6.15 -15.94
C ILE A 277 -4.46 -7.32 -15.11
N ASN A 278 -3.43 -8.02 -15.63
CA ASN A 278 -2.78 -9.11 -14.89
C ASN A 278 -2.12 -8.64 -13.61
N LYS A 279 -1.47 -7.47 -13.62
CA LYS A 279 -0.92 -6.85 -12.41
C LYS A 279 -2.01 -6.52 -11.39
N ILE A 280 -3.16 -6.01 -11.82
CA ILE A 280 -4.29 -5.74 -10.94
C ILE A 280 -4.88 -7.03 -10.37
N VAL A 281 -5.07 -8.07 -11.19
CA VAL A 281 -5.51 -9.39 -10.70
C VAL A 281 -4.52 -9.95 -9.68
N PHE A 282 -3.22 -9.86 -9.94
CA PHE A 282 -2.17 -10.29 -9.01
C PHE A 282 -2.16 -9.50 -7.70
N PHE A 283 -2.41 -8.19 -7.76
CA PHE A 283 -2.59 -7.36 -6.58
C PHE A 283 -3.82 -7.80 -5.78
N LEU A 284 -4.97 -8.03 -6.43
CA LEU A 284 -6.19 -8.52 -5.78
C LEU A 284 -5.99 -9.89 -5.12
N MET A 285 -5.18 -10.77 -5.70
CA MET A 285 -4.83 -12.06 -5.08
C MET A 285 -4.07 -11.89 -3.76
N ASN A 286 -3.34 -10.79 -3.58
CA ASN A 286 -2.59 -10.48 -2.36
C ASN A 286 -3.36 -9.57 -1.40
N LEU A 287 -4.33 -8.81 -1.88
CA LEU A 287 -5.10 -7.90 -1.04
C LEU A 287 -5.86 -8.70 0.03
N ARG A 288 -5.70 -8.31 1.29
CA ARG A 288 -6.46 -8.84 2.42
C ARG A 288 -7.11 -7.70 3.18
N ASP A 289 -8.08 -8.06 3.98
CA ASP A 289 -8.71 -7.13 4.88
C ASP A 289 -7.77 -6.72 6.03
N LYS A 290 -7.43 -5.43 6.07
CA LYS A 290 -6.52 -4.86 7.06
C LYS A 290 -7.24 -4.58 8.36
N LYS A 291 -6.74 -5.17 9.44
CA LYS A 291 -7.26 -4.94 10.78
C LYS A 291 -6.19 -4.29 11.66
N GLY A 292 -4.92 -4.62 11.45
CA GLY A 292 -3.79 -3.97 12.09
C GLY A 292 -3.45 -2.58 11.53
N CYS A 293 -2.38 -2.01 12.07
CA CYS A 293 -1.74 -0.78 11.61
C CYS A 293 -0.34 -1.13 11.09
N VAL A 294 0.22 -0.22 10.28
CA VAL A 294 1.64 -0.27 9.91
C VAL A 294 2.39 0.81 10.68
N TYR A 295 3.43 0.41 11.38
CA TYR A 295 4.29 1.27 12.17
C TYR A 295 5.64 1.44 11.46
N PHE A 296 6.16 2.67 11.41
CA PHE A 296 7.49 2.96 10.88
C PHE A 296 8.38 3.55 11.98
N ALA A 297 9.55 2.95 12.15
CA ALA A 297 10.58 3.46 13.03
C ALA A 297 11.95 3.39 12.33
N ARG A 298 12.81 4.38 12.60
CA ARG A 298 14.20 4.36 12.16
C ARG A 298 15.00 3.43 13.07
N CYS A 299 16.05 2.79 12.55
CA CYS A 299 16.97 2.02 13.40
C CYS A 299 17.69 2.93 14.41
N GLY A 300 18.13 2.32 15.52
CA GLY A 300 18.90 3.01 16.56
C GLY A 300 20.20 3.63 16.05
N THR A 301 20.78 4.51 16.87
CA THR A 301 22.04 5.20 16.58
C THR A 301 23.26 4.27 16.73
N SER A 302 24.29 4.59 15.96
CA SER A 302 25.64 4.03 16.05
C SER A 302 26.65 5.18 16.04
N ASP A 303 27.91 4.91 16.41
CA ASP A 303 28.90 5.97 16.68
C ASP A 303 29.43 6.67 15.42
N ASN A 304 29.51 5.97 14.28
CA ASN A 304 30.06 6.54 13.05
C ASN A 304 29.00 6.72 11.93
N ASP A 305 27.86 6.02 12.03
CA ASP A 305 26.71 6.00 11.09
C ASP A 305 27.15 5.88 9.61
N LYS A 306 28.23 5.13 9.35
CA LYS A 306 28.75 4.90 8.00
C LYS A 306 27.93 3.83 7.28
N TYR A 307 27.73 4.03 5.98
CA TYR A 307 27.02 3.10 5.10
C TYR A 307 27.80 1.81 4.87
N ILE A 308 29.12 1.91 4.67
CA ILE A 308 29.99 0.77 4.37
C ILE A 308 30.06 -0.18 5.58
N ASP A 309 30.04 0.39 6.78
CA ASP A 309 30.18 -0.36 8.01
C ASP A 309 28.81 -0.92 8.44
N ASP A 310 28.72 -2.23 8.67
CA ASP A 310 27.53 -2.85 9.28
C ASP A 310 27.58 -2.70 10.81
N GLU A 311 27.46 -1.45 11.25
CA GLU A 311 27.72 -1.03 12.63
C GLU A 311 26.75 -1.62 13.66
N VAL A 312 27.23 -1.64 14.91
CA VAL A 312 26.48 -2.04 16.11
C VAL A 312 25.86 -0.79 16.74
N LEU A 313 24.75 -0.97 17.46
CA LEU A 313 24.15 0.08 18.25
C LEU A 313 25.06 0.55 19.38
N ASN A 314 25.07 1.85 19.63
CA ASN A 314 25.68 2.43 20.82
C ASN A 314 24.73 2.38 22.04
N SER A 315 25.16 2.89 23.20
CA SER A 315 24.34 2.88 24.42
C SER A 315 22.99 3.55 24.23
N ASP A 316 22.97 4.68 23.52
CA ASP A 316 21.76 5.45 23.24
C ASP A 316 20.85 4.70 22.27
N GLY A 317 21.43 4.04 21.26
CA GLY A 317 20.73 3.19 20.31
C GLY A 317 20.07 1.97 20.98
N LEU A 318 20.73 1.38 21.98
CA LEU A 318 20.17 0.29 22.79
C LEU A 318 18.99 0.78 23.65
N ARG A 319 19.17 1.91 24.35
CA ARG A 319 18.11 2.53 25.17
C ARG A 319 16.89 2.89 24.32
N TYR A 320 17.12 3.51 23.17
CA TYR A 320 16.09 3.82 22.17
C TYR A 320 15.30 2.57 21.77
N SER A 321 16.01 1.47 21.50
CA SER A 321 15.40 0.23 21.01
C SER A 321 14.51 -0.43 22.07
N GLU A 322 14.88 -0.33 23.35
CA GLU A 322 14.06 -0.78 24.47
C GLU A 322 12.77 0.05 24.60
N ILE A 323 12.91 1.39 24.64
CA ILE A 323 11.76 2.32 24.72
C ILE A 323 10.81 2.13 23.54
N LEU A 324 11.35 1.99 22.32
CA LEU A 324 10.57 1.73 21.13
C LEU A 324 9.76 0.42 21.25
N ALA A 325 10.37 -0.62 21.82
CA ALA A 325 9.69 -1.90 22.02
C ALA A 325 8.51 -1.79 22.99
N ASP A 326 8.69 -1.12 24.13
CA ASP A 326 7.59 -0.87 25.07
C ASP A 326 6.49 0.00 24.45
N LEU A 327 6.85 1.12 23.84
CA LEU A 327 5.89 2.05 23.24
C LEU A 327 5.00 1.39 22.18
N VAL A 328 5.59 0.61 21.26
CA VAL A 328 4.83 -0.06 20.20
C VAL A 328 3.91 -1.13 20.78
N LEU A 329 4.38 -1.92 21.75
CA LEU A 329 3.56 -2.94 22.39
C LEU A 329 2.39 -2.34 23.17
N ASP A 330 2.63 -1.28 23.93
CA ASP A 330 1.60 -0.55 24.67
C ASP A 330 0.56 0.05 23.74
N ARG A 331 0.99 0.60 22.60
CA ARG A 331 0.09 1.15 21.59
C ARG A 331 -0.79 0.07 20.97
N ILE A 332 -0.21 -1.05 20.58
CA ILE A 332 -0.94 -2.20 20.02
C ILE A 332 -1.94 -2.73 21.06
N ASN A 333 -1.52 -2.92 22.31
CA ASN A 333 -2.35 -3.42 23.40
C ASN A 333 -3.50 -2.47 23.73
N SER A 334 -3.24 -1.17 23.84
CA SER A 334 -4.26 -0.14 24.08
C SER A 334 -5.35 -0.13 22.99
N ARG A 335 -4.94 -0.33 21.75
CA ARG A 335 -5.86 -0.41 20.61
C ARG A 335 -6.65 -1.71 20.58
N ARG A 336 -6.04 -2.84 20.98
CA ARG A 336 -6.77 -4.11 21.13
C ARG A 336 -7.82 -3.99 22.24
N LEU A 337 -7.48 -3.39 23.37
CA LEU A 337 -8.39 -3.12 24.48
C LEU A 337 -9.57 -2.24 24.06
N SER A 338 -9.34 -1.16 23.32
CA SER A 338 -10.42 -0.28 22.86
C SER A 338 -11.37 -0.93 21.85
N ARG A 339 -10.88 -1.87 21.04
CA ARG A 339 -11.70 -2.62 20.07
C ARG A 339 -12.51 -3.74 20.70
N HIS A 340 -11.99 -4.39 21.74
CA HIS A 340 -12.58 -5.59 22.32
C HIS A 340 -13.25 -5.38 23.69
N GLY A 341 -13.10 -4.19 24.29
CA GLY A 341 -13.47 -3.95 25.69
C GLY A 341 -12.47 -4.60 26.65
N THR A 342 -12.54 -4.25 27.94
CA THR A 342 -11.80 -4.96 28.98
C THR A 342 -12.23 -6.43 28.99
N PRO A 343 -11.31 -7.40 28.97
CA PRO A 343 -11.68 -8.78 29.29
C PRO A 343 -12.30 -8.75 30.68
N ASN A 344 -13.53 -9.24 30.83
CA ASN A 344 -14.13 -9.41 32.14
C ASN A 344 -13.16 -10.24 32.99
N SER A 345 -12.64 -9.63 34.06
CA SER A 345 -11.84 -10.25 35.12
C SER A 345 -12.66 -11.23 35.98
N SER A 346 -13.68 -11.87 35.40
CA SER A 346 -14.59 -12.81 36.04
C SER A 346 -14.60 -14.14 35.28
N ALA A 347 -13.42 -14.75 35.22
CA ALA A 347 -13.27 -16.20 35.08
C ALA A 347 -12.30 -16.68 36.17
N ASN A 348 -12.71 -16.53 37.43
CA ASN A 348 -12.09 -17.26 38.53
C ASN A 348 -12.40 -18.74 38.35
N GLY A 349 -11.36 -19.58 38.21
CA GLY A 349 -11.52 -21.02 38.41
C GLY A 349 -10.58 -21.96 37.66
N SER A 350 -9.28 -21.73 37.65
CA SER A 350 -8.32 -22.85 37.66
C SER A 350 -6.95 -22.36 38.10
N THR A 351 -6.48 -22.90 39.22
CA THR A 351 -5.13 -22.77 39.76
C THR A 351 -4.07 -22.99 38.68
N PRO A 352 -3.00 -22.18 38.63
CA PRO A 352 -1.89 -22.42 37.72
C PRO A 352 -1.12 -23.66 38.20
N VAL A 353 -1.19 -24.73 37.41
CA VAL A 353 -0.24 -25.85 37.52
C VAL A 353 1.06 -25.38 36.86
N PRO A 354 2.24 -25.59 37.47
CA PRO A 354 3.49 -25.16 36.87
C PRO A 354 3.80 -26.04 35.66
N ASP A 355 3.81 -25.45 34.46
CA ASP A 355 4.21 -26.16 33.23
C ASP A 355 5.72 -25.99 33.03
N GLU A 356 6.43 -27.10 33.23
CA GLU A 356 7.84 -27.26 32.86
C GLU A 356 7.98 -27.15 31.34
N MET A 357 8.56 -26.04 30.86
CA MET A 357 9.45 -25.88 29.69
C MET A 357 9.28 -24.49 29.04
N GLY A 358 10.01 -23.50 29.58
CA GLY A 358 10.78 -22.51 28.81
C GLY A 358 10.11 -21.66 27.72
N LYS A 359 8.78 -21.53 27.65
CA LYS A 359 8.12 -20.58 26.74
C LYS A 359 7.97 -19.23 27.43
N LYS A 360 8.76 -18.23 27.02
CA LYS A 360 8.58 -16.84 27.44
C LYS A 360 7.12 -16.42 27.18
N GLU A 361 6.42 -15.93 28.21
CA GLU A 361 5.08 -15.35 28.07
C GLU A 361 5.12 -14.18 27.08
N SER A 362 4.21 -14.15 26.11
CA SER A 362 4.18 -13.06 25.12
C SER A 362 3.57 -11.81 25.76
N SER A 363 4.22 -10.65 25.63
CA SER A 363 3.72 -9.38 26.19
C SER A 363 2.50 -8.79 25.46
N LEU A 364 2.02 -9.45 24.41
CA LEU A 364 0.86 -9.05 23.64
C LEU A 364 -0.43 -9.61 24.23
N ILE A 365 -1.44 -8.76 24.35
CA ILE A 365 -2.79 -9.19 24.75
C ILE A 365 -3.40 -10.01 23.59
N PRO A 366 -3.86 -11.25 23.83
CA PRO A 366 -4.58 -12.04 22.82
C PRO A 366 -5.93 -11.39 22.52
N THR A 367 -6.36 -11.34 21.26
CA THR A 367 -7.69 -10.81 20.97
C THR A 367 -8.78 -11.86 21.20
N MET A 368 -10.04 -11.42 21.08
CA MET A 368 -11.20 -12.29 21.12
C MET A 368 -11.16 -13.40 20.06
N ALA A 369 -10.53 -13.17 18.89
CA ALA A 369 -10.40 -14.21 17.86
C ALA A 369 -9.51 -15.37 18.35
N THR A 370 -8.42 -15.06 19.07
CA THR A 370 -7.59 -16.06 19.73
C THR A 370 -8.34 -16.76 20.86
N LEU A 371 -9.09 -16.02 21.69
CA LEU A 371 -9.84 -16.56 22.83
C LEU A 371 -11.02 -17.45 22.40
N HIS A 372 -11.72 -17.14 21.30
CA HIS A 372 -12.76 -18.00 20.74
C HIS A 372 -12.19 -19.27 20.10
N ARG A 373 -11.01 -19.19 19.48
CA ARG A 373 -10.32 -20.34 18.87
C ARG A 373 -9.81 -21.32 19.93
N THR A 374 -9.35 -20.83 21.07
CA THR A 374 -8.95 -21.68 22.22
C THR A 374 -10.15 -22.26 22.97
N ALA A 375 -11.26 -21.54 23.08
CA ALA A 375 -12.48 -22.05 23.71
C ALA A 375 -13.14 -23.21 22.93
N SER A 376 -13.00 -23.23 21.60
CA SER A 376 -13.64 -24.24 20.73
C SER A 376 -12.92 -25.59 20.68
N ARG A 377 -11.72 -25.72 21.27
CA ARG A 377 -10.91 -26.94 21.29
C ARG A 377 -10.52 -27.25 22.73
N GLY A 378 -11.26 -28.14 23.40
CA GLY A 378 -11.04 -28.56 24.79
C GLY A 378 -9.70 -29.26 25.10
N ASN A 379 -8.61 -28.89 24.43
CA ASN A 379 -7.25 -29.32 24.69
C ASN A 379 -6.29 -28.16 24.36
N HIS A 380 -5.82 -27.46 25.39
CA HIS A 380 -4.84 -26.37 25.31
C HIS A 380 -3.47 -26.78 24.70
N LYS A 381 -3.25 -28.06 24.39
CA LYS A 381 -1.96 -28.63 23.97
C LYS A 381 -1.74 -28.78 22.45
N MET A 382 -2.74 -28.55 21.60
CA MET A 382 -2.56 -28.57 20.13
C MET A 382 -2.83 -27.20 19.50
N ARG A 383 -1.80 -26.35 19.54
CA ARG A 383 -1.74 -25.09 18.78
C ARG A 383 -1.55 -25.43 17.29
N GLN A 384 -2.58 -25.30 16.46
CA GLN A 384 -2.34 -25.04 15.04
C GLN A 384 -1.91 -23.58 14.94
N VAL A 385 -0.60 -23.37 14.85
CA VAL A 385 -0.02 -22.08 14.49
C VAL A 385 -0.61 -21.72 13.13
N ALA A 386 -1.04 -20.47 12.92
CA ALA A 386 -1.44 -20.04 11.59
C ALA A 386 -0.33 -20.42 10.59
N ASP A 387 -0.69 -20.99 9.44
CA ASP A 387 0.27 -21.61 8.49
C ASP A 387 1.34 -20.63 7.94
N TRP A 388 1.21 -19.33 8.22
CA TRP A 388 2.07 -18.24 7.76
C TRP A 388 1.84 -16.93 8.55
N ASP A 389 2.86 -16.07 8.57
CA ASP A 389 2.84 -14.75 9.24
C ASP A 389 1.76 -13.83 8.68
N GLY A 390 1.14 -13.01 9.54
CA GLY A 390 0.19 -11.99 9.09
C GLY A 390 -1.21 -12.52 8.76
N ALA A 391 -1.44 -13.83 8.88
CA ALA A 391 -2.74 -14.45 8.57
C ALA A 391 -3.84 -14.12 9.58
N ASP A 392 -3.45 -13.88 10.83
CA ASP A 392 -4.35 -13.64 11.95
C ASP A 392 -4.47 -12.15 12.26
N GLU A 393 -5.62 -11.74 12.78
CA GLU A 393 -5.85 -10.36 13.23
C GLU A 393 -4.90 -9.96 14.35
N ASP A 394 -4.44 -10.95 15.10
CA ASP A 394 -3.64 -10.83 16.32
C ASP A 394 -2.14 -10.84 16.02
N SER A 395 -1.79 -11.11 14.77
CA SER A 395 -0.39 -11.20 14.39
C SER A 395 0.27 -9.83 14.51
N PHE A 396 1.42 -9.81 15.16
CA PHE A 396 2.33 -8.68 15.16
C PHE A 396 3.69 -9.19 14.69
N VAL A 397 4.22 -8.56 13.64
CA VAL A 397 5.48 -8.95 13.02
C VAL A 397 6.36 -7.72 12.88
N VAL A 398 7.64 -7.87 13.20
CA VAL A 398 8.66 -6.83 12.99
C VAL A 398 9.46 -7.17 11.74
N TRP A 399 9.54 -6.23 10.81
CA TRP A 399 10.37 -6.31 9.63
C TRP A 399 11.63 -5.48 9.80
N THR A 400 12.78 -6.07 9.43
CA THR A 400 14.07 -5.39 9.47
C THR A 400 14.80 -5.54 8.14
N ALA A 401 15.72 -4.62 7.87
CA ALA A 401 16.75 -4.84 6.87
C ALA A 401 17.70 -5.97 7.32
N PRO A 402 18.46 -6.59 6.39
CA PRO A 402 19.55 -7.50 6.71
C PRO A 402 20.81 -6.72 7.10
N ARG A 403 20.68 -5.77 8.03
CA ARG A 403 21.77 -4.96 8.60
C ARG A 403 21.78 -5.17 10.11
N LYS A 404 22.96 -5.22 10.70
CA LYS A 404 23.15 -5.52 12.12
C LYS A 404 22.43 -4.50 13.00
N ARG A 405 22.60 -3.20 12.77
CA ARG A 405 21.88 -2.14 13.49
C ARG A 405 20.35 -2.28 13.49
N THR A 406 19.75 -2.62 12.35
CA THR A 406 18.28 -2.80 12.27
C THR A 406 17.83 -4.04 13.02
N TYR A 407 18.63 -5.10 12.99
CA TYR A 407 18.34 -6.35 13.67
C TYR A 407 18.52 -6.23 15.19
N ASP A 408 19.59 -5.57 15.64
CA ASP A 408 19.87 -5.30 17.05
C ASP A 408 18.78 -4.42 17.67
N THR A 409 18.25 -3.42 16.93
CA THR A 409 17.09 -2.64 17.38
C THR A 409 15.85 -3.53 17.56
N ALA A 410 15.64 -4.47 16.63
CA ALA A 410 14.50 -5.36 16.70
C ALA A 410 14.64 -6.45 17.80
N LYS A 411 15.86 -6.77 18.25
CA LYS A 411 16.13 -7.85 19.21
C LYS A 411 15.28 -7.77 20.48
N PHE A 412 15.01 -6.57 20.99
CA PHE A 412 14.15 -6.34 22.15
C PHE A 412 12.71 -6.84 21.96
N PHE A 413 12.21 -6.83 20.72
CA PHE A 413 10.91 -7.42 20.38
C PHE A 413 10.96 -8.95 20.40
N MET A 414 12.08 -9.56 19.97
CA MET A 414 12.29 -11.01 20.06
C MET A 414 12.26 -11.46 21.52
N ASP A 415 12.87 -10.69 22.41
CA ASP A 415 12.90 -10.98 23.83
C ASP A 415 11.51 -10.95 24.48
N LYS A 416 10.58 -10.17 23.91
CA LYS A 416 9.16 -10.08 24.30
C LYS A 416 8.25 -11.05 23.53
N GLY A 417 8.83 -11.98 22.77
CA GLY A 417 8.12 -13.06 22.07
C GLY A 417 7.51 -12.69 20.71
N VAL A 418 7.93 -11.57 20.11
CA VAL A 418 7.47 -11.13 18.79
C VAL A 418 8.33 -11.72 17.68
N VAL A 419 7.70 -12.07 16.55
CA VAL A 419 8.38 -12.63 15.38
C VAL A 419 9.09 -11.52 14.61
N ILE A 420 10.39 -11.68 14.38
CA ILE A 420 11.21 -10.78 13.55
C ILE A 420 11.50 -11.45 12.21
N ARG A 421 11.32 -10.70 11.13
CA ARG A 421 11.62 -11.13 9.77
C ARG A 421 12.56 -10.15 9.09
N GLN A 422 13.73 -10.65 8.70
CA GLN A 422 14.63 -9.90 7.84
C GLN A 422 14.10 -9.91 6.39
N ARG A 423 14.12 -8.75 5.75
CA ARG A 423 13.68 -8.56 4.37
C ARG A 423 14.79 -7.87 3.60
N PHE A 424 15.35 -8.57 2.61
CA PHE A 424 16.45 -8.05 1.80
C PHE A 424 16.09 -6.74 1.09
N GLN A 425 14.83 -6.61 0.68
CA GLN A 425 14.29 -5.41 0.05
C GLN A 425 14.35 -4.18 0.97
N LEU A 426 14.45 -4.32 2.29
CA LEU A 426 14.59 -3.18 3.23
C LEU A 426 16.03 -2.65 3.35
N GLN A 427 16.98 -3.13 2.55
CA GLN A 427 18.31 -2.52 2.48
C GLN A 427 18.23 -1.04 2.10
N GLN A 428 19.03 -0.20 2.75
CA GLN A 428 19.11 1.23 2.42
C GLN A 428 19.47 1.44 0.95
N LEU A 429 18.97 2.53 0.36
CA LEU A 429 19.41 3.05 -0.94
C LEU A 429 20.94 2.98 -1.05
N HIS A 430 21.44 2.37 -2.12
CA HIS A 430 22.87 2.21 -2.34
C HIS A 430 23.51 3.54 -2.83
N PRO A 431 24.39 4.18 -2.05
CA PRO A 431 24.96 5.48 -2.40
C PRO A 431 26.06 5.41 -3.47
N GLY A 432 26.58 4.23 -3.81
CA GLY A 432 27.62 4.10 -4.84
C GLY A 432 28.94 4.77 -4.45
N LEU A 433 29.53 5.53 -5.36
CA LEU A 433 30.82 6.21 -5.11
C LEU A 433 30.74 7.36 -4.10
N VAL A 434 29.53 7.87 -3.80
CA VAL A 434 29.33 8.94 -2.81
C VAL A 434 29.06 8.41 -1.39
N ALA A 435 29.28 7.11 -1.16
CA ALA A 435 29.18 6.52 0.18
C ALA A 435 30.05 7.27 1.18
N ASP A 436 29.49 7.59 2.35
CA ASP A 436 30.18 8.20 3.49
C ASP A 436 30.83 9.58 3.24
N LEU A 437 30.51 10.22 2.11
CA LEU A 437 30.91 11.60 1.84
C LEU A 437 29.85 12.57 2.39
N THR A 438 30.30 13.70 2.93
CA THR A 438 29.39 14.79 3.31
C THR A 438 28.88 15.53 2.07
N GLU A 439 27.78 16.27 2.21
CA GLU A 439 27.23 17.05 1.08
C GLU A 439 28.25 18.07 0.56
N GLU A 440 29.07 18.66 1.43
CA GLU A 440 30.15 19.58 1.03
C GLU A 440 31.22 18.86 0.20
N GLN A 441 31.61 17.66 0.62
CA GLN A 441 32.60 16.85 -0.09
C GLN A 441 32.07 16.35 -1.45
N ILE A 442 30.78 16.02 -1.54
CA ILE A 442 30.14 15.66 -2.81
C ILE A 442 30.14 16.86 -3.75
N LYS A 443 29.81 18.05 -3.25
CA LYS A 443 29.81 19.29 -4.04
C LYS A 443 31.20 19.65 -4.55
N GLU A 444 32.25 19.40 -3.78
CA GLU A 444 33.64 19.66 -4.18
C GLU A 444 34.15 18.63 -5.19
N LYS A 445 33.91 17.33 -4.95
CA LYS A 445 34.43 16.24 -5.80
C LYS A 445 33.62 16.02 -7.09
N TYR A 446 32.31 16.29 -7.06
CA TYR A 446 31.37 16.01 -8.14
C TYR A 446 30.38 17.19 -8.35
N PRO A 447 30.87 18.37 -8.76
CA PRO A 447 30.05 19.58 -8.84
C PRO A 447 28.96 19.51 -9.93
N GLU A 448 29.25 18.87 -11.07
CA GLU A 448 28.29 18.72 -12.17
C GLU A 448 27.16 17.75 -11.81
N GLU A 449 27.53 16.60 -11.25
CA GLU A 449 26.60 15.58 -10.75
C GLU A 449 25.69 16.13 -9.65
N TYR A 450 26.25 16.90 -8.72
CA TYR A 450 25.47 17.54 -7.67
C TYR A 450 24.46 18.55 -8.23
N GLY A 451 24.82 19.28 -9.28
CA GLY A 451 23.92 20.18 -10.00
C GLY A 451 22.73 19.46 -10.64
N GLU A 452 22.97 18.30 -11.26
CA GLU A 452 21.90 17.46 -11.82
C GLU A 452 21.05 16.77 -10.73
N TYR A 453 21.68 16.33 -9.63
CA TYR A 453 20.98 15.76 -8.48
C TYR A 453 19.96 16.73 -7.87
N LEU A 454 20.30 18.02 -7.78
CA LEU A 454 19.39 19.04 -7.26
C LEU A 454 18.18 19.29 -8.16
N LYS A 455 18.30 19.04 -9.48
CA LYS A 455 17.20 19.21 -10.43
C LYS A 455 16.16 18.08 -10.29
N ASP A 456 16.59 16.84 -10.09
CA ASP A 456 15.71 15.69 -9.95
C ASP A 456 16.25 14.67 -8.93
N LYS A 457 16.02 14.95 -7.65
CA LYS A 457 16.48 14.09 -6.54
C LYS A 457 15.91 12.68 -6.59
N TYR A 458 14.79 12.46 -7.28
CA TYR A 458 14.10 11.18 -7.27
C TYR A 458 14.69 10.20 -8.29
N HIS A 459 14.89 10.65 -9.53
CA HIS A 459 15.41 9.79 -10.61
C HIS A 459 16.92 9.80 -10.71
N TYR A 460 17.59 10.83 -10.16
CA TYR A 460 19.02 10.94 -10.27
C TYR A 460 19.74 9.74 -9.63
N ARG A 461 20.75 9.24 -10.34
CA ARG A 461 21.56 8.10 -9.94
C ARG A 461 23.03 8.49 -9.99
N PHE A 462 23.68 8.56 -8.82
CA PHE A 462 25.13 8.73 -8.75
C PHE A 462 25.86 7.52 -9.38
N PRO A 463 27.13 7.68 -9.79
CA PRO A 463 27.91 6.57 -10.34
C PRO A 463 27.92 5.35 -9.40
N ARG A 464 27.55 4.18 -9.93
CA ARG A 464 27.41 2.91 -9.19
C ARG A 464 26.42 2.97 -8.00
N ALA A 465 25.54 3.96 -7.98
CA ALA A 465 24.51 4.12 -6.96
C ALA A 465 23.14 3.62 -7.45
N GLU A 466 22.18 3.67 -6.55
CA GLU A 466 20.76 3.42 -6.76
C GLU A 466 19.99 4.75 -6.66
N SER A 467 18.97 4.97 -7.49
CA SER A 467 18.05 6.11 -7.33
C SER A 467 16.85 5.74 -6.44
N TYR A 468 16.06 6.72 -6.02
CA TYR A 468 14.80 6.43 -5.31
C TYR A 468 13.81 5.64 -6.19
N HIS A 469 13.88 5.84 -7.51
CA HIS A 469 13.14 5.07 -8.50
C HIS A 469 13.52 3.58 -8.47
N ASP A 470 14.82 3.28 -8.51
CA ASP A 470 15.31 1.90 -8.45
C ASP A 470 14.90 1.21 -7.13
N LEU A 471 15.01 1.95 -6.02
CA LEU A 471 14.57 1.50 -4.71
C LEU A 471 13.05 1.22 -4.71
N ALA A 472 12.23 2.10 -5.27
CA ALA A 472 10.79 1.91 -5.35
C ALA A 472 10.40 0.66 -6.17
N VAL A 473 11.11 0.39 -7.26
CA VAL A 473 10.89 -0.80 -8.09
C VAL A 473 11.23 -2.09 -7.33
N ARG A 474 12.37 -2.15 -6.62
CA ARG A 474 12.70 -3.37 -5.83
C ARG A 474 11.80 -3.60 -4.62
N MET A 475 11.09 -2.56 -4.19
CA MET A 475 10.18 -2.61 -3.04
C MET A 475 8.79 -3.16 -3.38
N GLU A 476 8.44 -3.31 -4.66
CA GLU A 476 7.13 -3.83 -5.11
C GLU A 476 6.78 -5.20 -4.46
N PRO A 477 7.67 -6.21 -4.40
CA PRO A 477 7.32 -7.50 -3.79
C PRO A 477 7.01 -7.38 -2.29
N LEU A 478 7.75 -6.54 -1.57
CA LEU A 478 7.53 -6.31 -0.14
C LEU A 478 6.22 -5.55 0.10
N LEU A 479 5.86 -4.65 -0.82
CA LEU A 479 4.58 -3.96 -0.82
C LEU A 479 3.39 -4.92 -0.93
N LEU A 480 3.47 -5.88 -1.85
CA LEU A 480 2.44 -6.91 -2.01
C LEU A 480 2.37 -7.84 -0.78
N GLU A 481 3.52 -8.18 -0.21
CA GLU A 481 3.57 -8.93 1.04
C GLU A 481 2.93 -8.14 2.18
N MET A 482 3.20 -6.83 2.26
CA MET A 482 2.62 -5.94 3.26
C MET A 482 1.11 -5.94 3.11
N GLU A 483 0.57 -5.80 1.90
CA GLU A 483 -0.87 -5.81 1.58
C GLU A 483 -1.57 -7.14 1.90
N ARG A 484 -0.81 -8.23 1.97
CA ARG A 484 -1.30 -9.57 2.36
C ARG A 484 -1.48 -9.76 3.87
N MET A 485 -0.81 -8.98 4.70
CA MET A 485 -0.88 -9.14 6.17
C MET A 485 -2.13 -8.49 6.77
N GLN A 486 -2.88 -9.20 7.61
CA GLN A 486 -4.08 -8.66 8.26
C GLN A 486 -3.77 -7.92 9.57
N GLY A 487 -2.75 -8.40 10.29
CA GLY A 487 -2.35 -7.90 11.60
C GLY A 487 -1.44 -6.67 11.57
N ASP A 488 -0.80 -6.41 12.71
CA ASP A 488 0.11 -5.29 12.91
C ASP A 488 1.51 -5.57 12.34
N ILE A 489 2.11 -4.56 11.73
CA ILE A 489 3.46 -4.65 11.17
C ILE A 489 4.27 -3.49 11.69
N LEU A 490 5.44 -3.74 12.27
CA LEU A 490 6.44 -2.71 12.55
C LEU A 490 7.58 -2.86 11.55
N ILE A 491 7.91 -1.76 10.86
CA ILE A 491 9.00 -1.71 9.89
C ILE A 491 10.12 -0.87 10.49
N ILE A 492 11.22 -1.54 10.84
CA ILE A 492 12.44 -0.92 11.35
C ILE A 492 13.45 -0.89 10.22
N GLY A 493 13.81 0.31 9.77
CA GLY A 493 14.64 0.46 8.59
C GLY A 493 15.40 1.78 8.52
N HIS A 494 15.97 2.01 7.35
CA HIS A 494 16.67 3.26 7.04
C HIS A 494 15.74 4.25 6.37
N GLU A 495 16.02 5.53 6.53
CA GLU A 495 15.17 6.62 6.08
C GLU A 495 14.74 6.46 4.60
N SER A 496 15.66 6.13 3.70
CA SER A 496 15.32 5.93 2.28
C SER A 496 14.27 4.85 2.03
N THR A 497 14.34 3.72 2.74
CA THR A 497 13.35 2.63 2.61
C THR A 497 12.00 2.97 3.25
N LEU A 498 12.01 3.68 4.39
CA LEU A 498 10.80 4.11 5.07
C LEU A 498 10.04 5.12 4.21
N LYS A 499 10.75 6.05 3.56
CA LYS A 499 10.19 7.03 2.60
C LYS A 499 9.38 6.36 1.50
N VAL A 500 9.89 5.28 0.91
CA VAL A 500 9.25 4.58 -0.20
C VAL A 500 7.98 3.85 0.23
N LEU A 501 8.03 3.11 1.33
CA LEU A 501 6.84 2.40 1.84
C LEU A 501 5.76 3.36 2.35
N TYR A 502 6.16 4.40 3.07
CA TYR A 502 5.25 5.46 3.48
C TYR A 502 4.66 6.17 2.27
N GLY A 503 5.48 6.47 1.27
CA GLY A 503 5.04 7.10 0.01
C GLY A 503 3.97 6.29 -0.70
N TYR A 504 4.06 4.96 -0.70
CA TYR A 504 2.98 4.11 -1.19
C TYR A 504 1.71 4.24 -0.35
N LEU A 505 1.82 4.04 0.97
CA LEU A 505 0.66 4.02 1.87
C LEU A 505 -0.07 5.36 1.89
N MET A 506 0.67 6.47 1.79
CA MET A 506 0.16 7.83 1.80
C MET A 506 -0.06 8.41 0.40
N ALA A 507 0.17 7.63 -0.67
CA ALA A 507 0.02 8.04 -2.06
C ALA A 507 0.79 9.33 -2.42
N CYS A 508 2.01 9.48 -1.91
CA CYS A 508 2.90 10.61 -2.17
C CYS A 508 3.41 10.63 -3.63
N THR A 509 3.77 11.82 -4.11
CA THR A 509 4.38 12.00 -5.44
C THR A 509 5.89 11.74 -5.43
N CYS A 510 6.52 11.63 -6.61
CA CYS A 510 7.98 11.52 -6.73
C CYS A 510 8.72 12.73 -6.15
N GLU A 511 8.13 13.92 -6.24
CA GLU A 511 8.77 15.16 -5.77
C GLU A 511 8.74 15.25 -4.24
N GLU A 512 7.69 14.72 -3.62
CA GLU A 512 7.51 14.69 -2.17
C GLU A 512 8.37 13.62 -1.50
N LEU A 513 8.62 12.49 -2.17
CA LEU A 513 9.23 11.32 -1.54
C LEU A 513 10.64 11.59 -0.97
N PRO A 514 11.58 12.26 -1.68
CA PRO A 514 12.90 12.58 -1.14
C PRO A 514 12.86 13.56 0.04
N SER A 515 11.85 14.43 0.13
CA SER A 515 11.73 15.48 1.15
C SER A 515 11.04 15.04 2.43
N LEU A 516 10.44 13.84 2.44
CA LEU A 516 9.92 13.22 3.67
C LEU A 516 11.03 13.10 4.73
N SER A 517 10.66 13.07 6.01
CA SER A 517 11.61 12.90 7.12
C SER A 517 11.10 11.90 8.15
N PHE A 518 12.02 11.04 8.60
CA PHE A 518 11.82 10.00 9.61
C PHE A 518 12.89 10.18 10.68
N PRO A 519 12.70 11.13 11.61
CA PRO A 519 13.64 11.32 12.71
C PRO A 519 13.51 10.16 13.72
N ARG A 520 14.51 10.00 14.59
CA ARG A 520 14.57 8.85 15.53
C ARG A 520 13.68 9.06 16.75
N ASP A 521 13.22 10.27 17.01
CA ASP A 521 12.35 10.65 18.12
C ASP A 521 10.85 10.49 17.81
N GLU A 522 10.48 10.01 16.62
CA GLU A 522 9.08 9.84 16.23
C GLU A 522 8.82 8.41 15.71
N LEU A 523 7.74 7.80 16.20
CA LEU A 523 7.11 6.60 15.64
C LEU A 523 5.96 7.03 14.74
N ILE A 524 5.89 6.50 13.51
CA ILE A 524 4.75 6.80 12.62
C ILE A 524 3.80 5.62 12.60
N GLU A 525 2.54 5.84 12.98
CA GLU A 525 1.46 4.87 12.87
C GLU A 525 0.57 5.20 11.66
N ILE A 526 0.38 4.22 10.77
CA ILE A 526 -0.59 4.30 9.67
C ILE A 526 -1.76 3.38 9.98
N SER A 527 -2.95 3.99 10.08
CA SER A 527 -4.22 3.29 10.22
C SER A 527 -4.98 3.29 8.90
N PHE A 528 -5.60 2.14 8.58
CA PHE A 528 -6.37 1.96 7.37
C PHE A 528 -7.84 2.31 7.60
N SER A 529 -8.43 3.07 6.69
CA SER A 529 -9.88 3.24 6.62
C SER A 529 -10.39 2.91 5.22
N PRO A 530 -11.69 2.62 5.04
CA PRO A 530 -12.22 2.25 3.73
C PRO A 530 -12.05 3.32 2.65
N PHE A 531 -11.87 4.59 3.04
CA PHE A 531 -11.80 5.72 2.11
C PHE A 531 -10.38 6.30 1.97
N GLN A 532 -9.62 6.38 3.06
CA GLN A 532 -8.26 6.94 3.06
C GLN A 532 -7.44 6.37 4.22
N ASN A 533 -6.13 6.29 4.10
CA ASN A 533 -5.23 6.02 5.20
C ASN A 533 -5.04 7.26 6.05
N LYS A 534 -4.75 7.07 7.34
CA LYS A 534 -4.41 8.15 8.27
C LYS A 534 -3.05 7.90 8.90
N ALA A 535 -2.22 8.92 8.95
CA ALA A 535 -0.91 8.88 9.60
C ALA A 535 -0.93 9.69 10.91
N GLU A 536 -0.40 9.10 11.97
CA GLU A 536 -0.17 9.71 13.28
C GLU A 536 1.32 9.61 13.61
N ARG A 537 1.93 10.71 14.05
CA ARG A 537 3.32 10.74 14.51
C ARG A 537 3.31 10.81 16.03
N ILE A 538 3.94 9.83 16.66
CA ILE A 538 3.95 9.61 18.10
C ILE A 538 5.37 9.87 18.59
N PRO A 539 5.59 10.83 19.51
CA PRO A 539 6.92 11.08 20.04
C PRO A 539 7.41 9.89 20.87
N ILE A 540 8.68 9.54 20.70
CA ILE A 540 9.38 8.50 21.46
C ILE A 540 10.10 9.20 22.62
N PRO A 541 9.73 8.91 23.89
CA PRO A 541 10.35 9.53 25.05
C PRO A 541 11.88 9.34 25.03
N GLN A 542 12.62 10.40 25.36
CA GLN A 542 14.10 10.39 25.39
C GLN A 542 14.68 10.43 26.82
N ASP A 543 13.82 10.39 27.84
CA ASP A 543 14.20 10.58 29.26
C ASP A 543 15.10 9.47 29.76
#